data_AF-A0AAD4WHG9-F1
#
_entry.id   AF-A0AAD4WHG9-F1
#
_cell.length_a   1.000
_cell.length_b   1.000
_cell.length_c   1.000
_cell.angle_alpha   90.00
_cell.angle_beta   90.00
_cell.angle_gamma   90.00
#
_symmetry.space_group_name_H-M   'P 1'
#
loop_
_entity.id
_entity.type
_entity.pdbx_description
1 polymer ?
#
loop_
_entity_poly.entity_id
_entity_poly.type
_entity_poly.pdbx_seq_one_letter_code
_entity_poly.pdbx_strand_id
1 'polypeptide(L)'
;MTAVQMGRLVQRLGVGGVFYVPREGFSGGLCILWKPSSLVVLLSSSWGILKLGLPFLIPLLHGLLGFYDHPDPTRRIHSWELLRHFSEVDIGPWLCCPDFNEILSVDKKSGPCLGSVGQIEDFQRVIDACNLLSFDFVGHPFTWTNNRKDNAIVQA
;
A
#
# COMPACT_ATOMS: atom_id res chain seq x y z
N MET A 1 9.29 -4.82 13.20
CA MET A 1 10.27 -5.85 12.76
C MET A 1 11.66 -5.30 13.00
N THR A 2 12.57 -6.05 13.63
CA THR A 2 13.93 -5.58 13.96
C THR A 2 14.92 -5.83 12.83
N ALA A 3 16.08 -5.16 12.83
CA ALA A 3 17.13 -5.37 11.83
C ALA A 3 17.59 -6.84 11.76
N VAL A 4 17.65 -7.53 12.90
CA VAL A 4 18.03 -8.95 12.99
C VAL A 4 16.97 -9.84 12.32
N GLN A 5 15.69 -9.56 12.55
CA GLN A 5 14.60 -10.30 11.89
C GLN A 5 14.64 -10.09 10.38
N MET A 6 14.96 -8.88 9.94
CA MET A 6 15.05 -8.55 8.51
C MET A 6 16.22 -9.26 7.82
N GLY A 7 17.40 -9.30 8.45
CA GLY A 7 18.54 -10.04 7.89
C GLY A 7 18.27 -11.53 7.69
N ARG A 8 17.55 -12.16 8.62
CA ARG A 8 17.12 -13.58 8.48
C ARG A 8 16.12 -13.76 7.34
N LEU A 9 15.20 -12.83 7.16
CA LEU A 9 14.21 -12.88 6.07
C LEU A 9 14.90 -12.75 4.71
N VAL A 10 15.82 -11.80 4.57
CA VAL A 10 16.61 -11.59 3.35
C VAL A 10 17.37 -12.85 2.94
N GLN A 11 18.08 -13.46 3.89
CA GLN A 11 18.83 -14.70 3.64
C GLN A 11 17.91 -15.84 3.19
N ARG A 12 16.75 -16.00 3.84
CA ARG A 12 15.80 -17.07 3.51
C ARG A 12 15.14 -16.89 2.14
N LEU A 13 14.86 -15.66 1.73
CA LEU A 13 14.17 -15.36 0.48
C LEU A 13 15.12 -15.24 -0.72
N GLY A 14 16.43 -15.20 -0.51
CA GLY A 14 17.42 -15.06 -1.59
C GLY A 14 17.27 -13.74 -2.37
N VAL A 15 16.83 -12.69 -1.68
CA VAL A 15 16.60 -11.37 -2.30
C VAL A 15 17.90 -10.60 -2.45
N GLY A 16 17.94 -9.71 -3.44
CA GLY A 16 19.08 -8.86 -3.77
C GLY A 16 19.30 -7.69 -2.82
N GLY A 17 18.21 -7.22 -2.22
CA GLY A 17 18.25 -6.11 -1.29
C GLY A 17 16.92 -5.90 -0.59
N VAL A 18 16.97 -5.07 0.44
CA VAL A 18 15.82 -4.67 1.24
C VAL A 18 15.97 -3.24 1.72
N PHE A 19 14.84 -2.53 1.77
CA PHE A 19 14.70 -1.31 2.53
C PHE A 19 13.48 -1.44 3.44
N TYR A 20 13.55 -0.89 4.65
CA TYR A 20 12.43 -0.95 5.58
C TYR A 20 12.32 0.33 6.42
N VAL A 21 11.08 0.72 6.69
CA VAL A 21 10.72 1.72 7.67
C VAL A 21 10.43 0.98 8.97
N PRO A 22 11.17 1.25 10.05
CA PRO A 22 10.93 0.59 11.33
C PRO A 22 9.54 0.96 11.85
N ARG A 23 8.94 0.05 12.62
CA ARG A 23 7.69 0.35 13.31
C ARG A 23 7.92 1.38 14.41
N GLU A 24 6.92 2.20 14.67
CA GLU A 24 6.87 3.08 15.84
C GLU A 24 5.87 2.55 16.87
N GLY A 25 6.35 2.16 18.06
CA GLY A 25 5.50 1.57 19.10
C GLY A 25 4.83 0.26 18.65
N PHE A 26 3.49 0.21 18.76
CA PHE A 26 2.65 -0.93 18.36
C PHE A 26 2.19 -0.90 16.89
N SER A 27 2.62 0.11 16.12
CA SER A 27 2.28 0.19 14.70
C SER A 27 2.95 -0.92 13.87
N GLY A 28 2.48 -1.07 12.63
CA GLY A 28 3.17 -1.85 11.61
C GLY A 28 4.50 -1.21 11.20
N GLY A 29 5.21 -1.86 10.29
CA GLY A 29 6.35 -1.26 9.59
C GLY A 29 6.30 -1.69 8.13
N LEU A 30 6.82 -0.86 7.24
CA LEU A 30 6.78 -1.12 5.80
C LEU A 30 8.15 -1.62 5.33
N CYS A 31 8.18 -2.60 4.45
CA CYS A 31 9.43 -3.05 3.83
C CYS A 31 9.22 -3.37 2.36
N ILE A 32 10.27 -3.14 1.58
CA ILE A 32 10.35 -3.50 0.17
C ILE A 32 11.57 -4.37 -0.04
N LEU A 33 11.38 -5.49 -0.72
CA LEU A 33 12.42 -6.44 -1.09
C LEU A 33 12.46 -6.56 -2.61
N TRP A 34 13.63 -6.74 -3.19
CA TRP A 34 13.80 -6.88 -4.64
C TRP A 34 14.79 -7.97 -5.00
N LYS A 35 14.72 -8.45 -6.24
CA LYS A 35 15.60 -9.52 -6.75
C LYS A 35 17.03 -9.00 -6.95
N PRO A 36 18.05 -9.88 -6.90
CA PRO A 36 19.46 -9.50 -7.13
C PRO A 36 19.74 -8.74 -8.44
N SER A 37 18.98 -9.00 -9.50
CA SER A 37 19.14 -8.36 -10.80
C SER A 37 18.36 -7.04 -10.97
N SER A 38 17.66 -6.58 -9.94
CA SER A 38 16.83 -5.37 -10.00
C SER A 38 17.60 -4.16 -9.50
N LEU A 39 17.70 -3.12 -10.32
CA LEU A 39 18.17 -1.80 -9.89
C LEU A 39 17.00 -1.04 -9.26
N VAL A 40 17.12 -0.74 -7.98
CA VAL A 40 16.10 -0.02 -7.20
C VAL A 40 16.74 1.17 -6.53
N VAL A 41 16.16 2.35 -6.70
CA VAL A 41 16.62 3.60 -6.09
C VAL A 41 15.55 4.08 -5.10
N LEU A 42 15.89 4.17 -3.81
CA LEU A 42 15.02 4.81 -2.84
C LEU A 42 15.02 6.32 -3.09
N LEU A 43 13.86 6.90 -3.36
CA LEU A 43 13.72 8.34 -3.57
C LEU A 43 13.27 9.04 -2.29
N SER A 44 12.30 8.46 -1.57
CA SER A 44 11.85 8.97 -0.27
C SER A 44 11.16 7.89 0.56
N SER A 45 11.10 8.11 1.87
CA SER A 45 10.41 7.23 2.81
C SER A 45 9.81 8.03 3.97
N SER A 46 8.64 7.62 4.43
CA SER A 46 7.96 8.11 5.62
C SER A 46 7.21 6.95 6.32
N TRP A 47 6.56 7.21 7.45
CA TRP A 47 5.92 6.22 8.32
C TRP A 47 4.93 5.27 7.61
N GLY A 48 4.29 5.70 6.52
CA GLY A 48 3.38 4.87 5.71
C GLY A 48 3.71 4.86 4.22
N ILE A 49 4.88 5.36 3.81
CA ILE A 49 5.21 5.58 2.39
C ILE A 49 6.63 5.15 2.07
N LEU A 50 6.79 4.42 0.97
CA LEU A 50 8.06 4.11 0.33
C LEU A 50 7.98 4.45 -1.15
N LYS A 51 8.77 5.43 -1.58
CA LYS A 51 8.90 5.82 -2.99
C LYS A 51 10.19 5.25 -3.57
N LEU A 52 10.04 4.49 -4.65
CA LEU A 52 11.14 3.87 -5.37
C LEU A 52 11.16 4.30 -6.82
N GLY A 53 12.34 4.66 -7.32
CA GLY A 53 12.64 4.71 -8.74
C GLY A 53 13.05 3.33 -9.23
N LEU A 54 12.51 2.91 -10.37
CA LEU A 54 12.77 1.61 -10.99
C LEU A 54 13.40 1.80 -12.37
N PRO A 55 14.61 2.38 -12.45
CA PRO A 55 15.26 2.64 -13.73
C PRO A 55 15.44 1.32 -14.49
N PHE A 56 15.01 1.30 -15.75
CA PHE A 56 15.18 0.19 -16.69
C PHE A 56 14.42 -1.11 -16.38
N LEU A 57 13.57 -1.15 -15.34
CA LEU A 57 12.82 -2.38 -15.01
C LEU A 57 11.66 -2.61 -15.98
N ILE A 58 10.90 -1.55 -16.27
CA ILE A 58 9.80 -1.55 -17.24
C ILE A 58 9.95 -0.26 -18.07
N PRO A 59 10.00 -0.32 -19.41
CA PRO A 59 10.32 0.82 -20.28
C PRO A 59 9.46 2.08 -20.11
N LEU A 60 8.33 2.00 -19.40
CA LEU A 60 7.39 3.10 -19.17
C LEU A 60 7.08 3.33 -17.67
N LEU A 61 7.57 2.49 -16.75
CA LEU A 61 7.30 2.66 -15.32
C LEU A 61 8.45 3.44 -14.69
N HIS A 62 8.17 4.66 -14.25
CA HIS A 62 9.17 5.51 -13.62
C HIS A 62 9.33 5.25 -12.13
N GLY A 63 8.28 4.76 -11.47
CA GLY A 63 8.35 4.52 -10.04
C GLY A 63 7.31 3.55 -9.48
N LEU A 64 7.58 3.15 -8.24
CA LEU A 64 6.69 2.37 -7.40
C LEU A 64 6.47 3.09 -6.08
N LEU A 65 5.22 3.14 -5.64
CA LEU A 65 4.81 3.66 -4.36
C LEU A 65 4.29 2.52 -3.49
N GLY A 66 5.06 2.15 -2.47
CA GLY A 66 4.53 1.36 -1.36
C GLY A 66 3.76 2.30 -0.44
N PHE A 67 2.48 2.03 -0.23
CA PHE A 67 1.61 2.89 0.58
C PHE A 67 0.92 2.05 1.66
N TYR A 68 0.98 2.50 2.91
CA TYR A 68 0.30 1.89 4.04
C TYR A 68 -0.44 2.99 4.78
N ASP A 69 -1.77 2.97 4.67
CA ASP A 69 -2.60 4.01 5.27
C ASP A 69 -2.68 3.85 6.79
N HIS A 70 -3.04 4.94 7.45
CA HIS A 70 -3.18 4.97 8.89
C HIS A 70 -4.38 4.10 9.33
N PRO A 71 -4.19 3.20 10.32
CA PRO A 71 -5.26 2.31 10.77
C PRO A 71 -6.44 3.07 11.41
N ASP A 72 -6.15 4.19 12.07
CA ASP A 72 -7.16 5.15 12.56
C ASP A 72 -7.79 5.93 11.39
N PRO A 73 -9.10 5.75 11.12
CA PRO A 73 -9.79 6.42 10.03
C PRO A 73 -9.74 7.95 10.09
N THR A 74 -9.60 8.54 11.28
CA THR A 74 -9.55 10.01 11.45
C THR A 74 -8.25 10.62 10.96
N ARG A 75 -7.20 9.81 10.78
CA ARG A 75 -5.86 10.25 10.38
C ARG A 75 -5.52 9.96 8.93
N ARG A 76 -6.35 9.16 8.24
CA ARG A 76 -6.13 8.77 6.84
C ARG A 76 -6.06 9.96 5.88
N ILE A 77 -6.74 11.06 6.21
CA ILE A 77 -6.71 12.28 5.40
C ILE A 77 -5.28 12.78 5.15
N HIS A 78 -4.38 12.64 6.14
CA HIS A 78 -2.98 13.02 5.98
C HIS A 78 -2.23 12.07 5.04
N SER A 79 -2.49 10.76 5.11
CA SER A 79 -1.94 9.80 4.17
C SER A 79 -2.42 10.07 2.74
N TRP A 80 -3.71 10.42 2.59
CA TRP A 80 -4.32 10.75 1.30
C TRP A 80 -3.79 12.06 0.72
N GLU A 81 -3.47 13.06 1.55
CA GLU A 81 -2.77 14.27 1.13
C GLU A 81 -1.38 13.96 0.59
N LEU A 82 -0.63 13.07 1.26
CA LEU A 82 0.68 12.64 0.78
C LEU A 82 0.59 11.88 -0.54
N LEU A 83 -0.44 11.05 -0.73
CA LEU A 83 -0.70 10.36 -1.99
C LEU A 83 -1.00 11.34 -3.13
N ARG A 84 -1.82 12.37 -2.88
CA ARG A 84 -2.10 13.43 -3.85
C ARG A 84 -0.84 14.21 -4.21
N HIS A 85 -0.09 14.65 -3.21
CA HIS A 85 1.18 15.35 -3.43
C HIS A 85 2.15 14.52 -4.28
N PHE A 86 2.21 13.21 -4.03
CA PHE A 86 3.01 12.30 -4.85
C PHE A 86 2.57 12.31 -6.31
N SER A 87 1.25 12.20 -6.56
CA SER A 87 0.69 12.18 -7.92
C SER A 87 0.96 13.47 -8.70
N GLU A 88 1.13 14.59 -8.01
CA GLU A 88 1.42 15.90 -8.62
C GLU A 88 2.91 16.09 -8.95
N VAL A 89 3.82 15.51 -8.15
CA VAL A 89 5.26 15.73 -8.26
C VAL A 89 5.92 14.80 -9.29
N ASP A 90 5.35 13.64 -9.59
CA ASP A 90 5.93 12.67 -10.52
C ASP A 90 5.45 12.84 -11.97
N ILE A 91 6.40 13.09 -12.88
CA ILE A 91 6.15 13.44 -14.30
C ILE A 91 5.97 12.19 -15.19
N GLY A 92 5.54 11.05 -14.66
CA GLY A 92 5.20 9.92 -15.51
C GLY A 92 4.65 8.68 -14.81
N PRO A 93 4.47 7.57 -15.54
CA PRO A 93 3.67 6.45 -15.05
C PRO A 93 4.30 5.80 -13.82
N TRP A 94 3.46 5.52 -12.83
CA TRP A 94 3.87 4.93 -11.56
C TRP A 94 2.88 3.85 -11.14
N LEU A 95 3.36 2.93 -10.30
CA LEU A 95 2.57 1.84 -9.76
C LEU A 95 2.35 2.08 -8.27
N CYS A 96 1.10 2.12 -7.85
CA CYS A 96 0.76 2.09 -6.43
C CYS A 96 0.65 0.62 -5.97
N CYS A 97 1.31 0.28 -4.88
CA CYS A 97 1.15 -0.98 -4.16
C CYS A 97 0.65 -0.67 -2.74
N PRO A 98 -0.66 -0.45 -2.57
CA PRO A 98 -1.21 0.10 -1.34
C PRO A 98 -1.84 -0.96 -0.43
N ASP A 99 -1.82 -0.68 0.86
CA ASP A 99 -2.82 -1.11 1.84
C ASP A 99 -3.53 0.15 2.33
N PHE A 100 -4.71 0.42 1.78
CA PHE A 100 -5.45 1.65 2.05
C PHE A 100 -6.23 1.62 3.37
N ASN A 101 -6.39 0.46 4.02
CA ASN A 101 -7.30 0.30 5.16
C ASN A 101 -8.74 0.84 4.92
N GLU A 102 -9.13 1.09 3.66
CA GLU A 102 -10.41 1.65 3.25
C GLU A 102 -10.88 1.01 1.93
N ILE A 103 -12.20 0.93 1.76
CA ILE A 103 -12.83 0.33 0.59
C ILE A 103 -13.25 1.40 -0.42
N LEU A 104 -13.15 1.07 -1.71
CA LEU A 104 -13.56 1.98 -2.80
C LEU A 104 -15.06 2.00 -3.07
N SER A 105 -15.77 0.98 -2.61
CA SER A 105 -17.21 0.87 -2.79
C SER A 105 -17.77 -0.16 -1.83
N VAL A 106 -19.08 -0.10 -1.60
CA VAL A 106 -19.77 -0.94 -0.61
C VAL A 106 -19.70 -2.43 -0.99
N ASP A 107 -19.65 -2.76 -2.29
CA ASP A 107 -19.48 -4.13 -2.79
C ASP A 107 -18.09 -4.72 -2.51
N LYS A 108 -17.10 -3.88 -2.20
CA LYS A 108 -15.77 -4.31 -1.75
C LYS A 108 -15.74 -4.65 -0.26
N LYS A 109 -16.90 -4.82 0.36
CA LYS A 109 -17.00 -5.33 1.73
C LYS A 109 -18.17 -6.28 1.88
N SER A 110 -17.94 -7.36 2.63
CA SER A 110 -18.95 -8.32 3.03
C SER A 110 -19.01 -8.39 4.56
N GLY A 111 -20.22 -8.49 5.11
CA GLY A 111 -20.49 -8.60 6.54
C GLY A 111 -21.37 -7.46 7.08
N PRO A 112 -21.66 -7.46 8.40
CA PRO A 112 -22.68 -6.62 9.01
C PRO A 112 -22.38 -5.11 9.08
N CYS A 113 -21.16 -4.66 8.73
CA CYS A 113 -20.78 -3.25 8.77
C CYS A 113 -20.20 -2.82 7.42
N LEU A 114 -20.95 -2.01 6.67
CA LEU A 114 -20.66 -1.63 5.29
C LEU A 114 -19.65 -0.48 5.12
N GLY A 115 -19.07 0.01 6.21
CA GLY A 115 -18.16 1.18 6.18
C GLY A 115 -18.92 2.51 6.20
N SER A 116 -18.18 3.61 6.31
CA SER A 116 -18.75 4.96 6.29
C SER A 116 -18.84 5.46 4.85
N VAL A 117 -20.04 5.75 4.36
CA VAL A 117 -20.26 6.26 2.98
C VAL A 117 -19.41 7.51 2.71
N GLY A 118 -19.33 8.43 3.67
CA GLY A 118 -18.51 9.63 3.52
C GLY A 118 -17.02 9.33 3.36
N GLN A 119 -16.48 8.32 4.07
CA GLN A 119 -15.09 7.93 3.92
C GLN A 119 -14.81 7.25 2.57
N ILE A 120 -15.76 6.44 2.10
CA ILE A 120 -15.68 5.82 0.76
C ILE A 120 -15.66 6.92 -0.31
N GLU A 121 -16.56 7.90 -0.23
CA GLU A 121 -16.61 9.01 -1.19
C GLU A 121 -15.35 9.87 -1.15
N ASP A 122 -14.86 10.21 0.05
CA ASP A 122 -13.61 10.98 0.19
C ASP A 122 -12.42 10.21 -0.39
N PHE A 123 -12.38 8.90 -0.16
CA PHE A 123 -11.33 8.03 -0.69
C PHE A 123 -11.40 7.91 -2.22
N GLN A 124 -12.60 7.76 -2.79
CA GLN A 124 -12.81 7.79 -4.26
C GLN A 124 -12.27 9.08 -4.87
N ARG A 125 -12.57 10.25 -4.28
CA ARG A 125 -12.05 11.55 -4.76
C ARG A 125 -10.52 11.60 -4.75
N VAL A 126 -9.88 10.95 -3.78
CA VAL A 126 -8.41 10.89 -3.71
C VAL A 126 -7.85 10.01 -4.83
N ILE A 127 -8.43 8.84 -5.07
CA ILE A 127 -8.04 7.96 -6.19
C ILE A 127 -8.21 8.66 -7.54
N ASP A 128 -9.34 9.33 -7.74
CA ASP A 128 -9.63 10.08 -8.95
C ASP A 128 -8.64 11.24 -9.14
N ALA A 129 -8.37 12.01 -8.08
CA ALA A 129 -7.40 13.11 -8.12
C ALA A 129 -5.98 12.62 -8.47
N CYS A 130 -5.63 11.40 -8.05
CA CYS A 130 -4.34 10.78 -8.36
C CYS A 130 -4.30 10.13 -9.76
N ASN A 131 -5.41 10.13 -10.51
CA ASN A 131 -5.58 9.39 -11.77
C ASN A 131 -5.20 7.91 -11.64
N LEU A 132 -5.49 7.32 -10.48
CA LEU A 132 -5.16 5.93 -10.21
C LEU A 132 -6.18 5.01 -10.86
N LEU A 133 -5.68 4.05 -11.64
CA LEU A 133 -6.48 3.00 -12.24
C LEU A 133 -6.24 1.69 -11.50
N SER A 134 -7.33 1.03 -11.10
CA SER A 134 -7.26 -0.31 -10.53
C SER A 134 -7.07 -1.35 -11.65
N PHE A 135 -6.27 -2.38 -11.38
CA PHE A 135 -6.16 -3.53 -12.28
C PHE A 135 -7.27 -4.54 -11.98
N ASP A 136 -7.74 -5.21 -13.03
CA ASP A 136 -8.59 -6.39 -12.86
C ASP A 136 -7.82 -7.50 -12.14
N PHE A 137 -8.54 -8.30 -11.36
CA PHE A 137 -7.98 -9.44 -10.64
C PHE A 137 -8.74 -10.72 -11.00
N VAL A 138 -8.06 -11.86 -10.81
CA VAL A 138 -8.67 -13.18 -10.93
C VAL A 138 -8.57 -13.87 -9.57
N GLY A 139 -9.70 -14.39 -9.07
CA GLY A 139 -9.75 -15.12 -7.81
C GLY A 139 -10.69 -14.48 -6.78
N HIS A 140 -10.30 -14.54 -5.51
CA HIS A 140 -11.13 -14.06 -4.40
C HIS A 140 -11.21 -12.52 -4.40
N PRO A 141 -12.41 -11.92 -4.25
CA PRO A 141 -12.61 -10.48 -4.43
C PRO A 141 -12.17 -9.59 -3.27
N PHE A 142 -11.82 -10.19 -2.13
CA PHE A 142 -11.41 -9.51 -0.92
C PHE A 142 -9.97 -9.87 -0.55
N THR A 143 -9.20 -8.90 -0.06
CA THR A 143 -7.79 -9.04 0.32
C THR A 143 -7.59 -9.22 1.83
N TRP A 144 -8.64 -9.00 2.62
CA TRP A 144 -8.64 -9.05 4.07
C TRP A 144 -9.83 -9.84 4.63
N THR A 145 -9.63 -10.45 5.79
CA THR A 145 -10.69 -11.08 6.60
C THR A 145 -10.41 -10.86 8.08
N ASN A 146 -11.46 -10.66 8.87
CA ASN A 146 -11.36 -10.64 10.32
C ASN A 146 -11.10 -12.03 10.94
N ASN A 147 -11.05 -13.08 10.11
CA ASN A 147 -10.82 -14.47 10.49
C ASN A 147 -11.82 -15.01 11.53
N ARG A 148 -13.04 -14.45 11.57
CA ARG A 148 -14.16 -14.96 12.37
C ARG A 148 -15.00 -15.94 11.56
N LYS A 149 -15.85 -16.70 12.24
CA LYS A 149 -16.71 -17.72 11.64
C LYS A 149 -18.16 -17.23 11.52
N ASP A 150 -18.91 -17.92 10.67
CA ASP A 150 -20.36 -17.77 10.51
C ASP A 150 -20.77 -16.30 10.27
N ASN A 151 -21.84 -15.84 10.92
CA ASN A 151 -22.39 -14.50 10.74
C ASN A 151 -21.49 -13.36 11.28
N ALA A 152 -20.35 -13.69 11.90
CA ALA A 152 -19.38 -12.71 12.40
C ALA A 152 -18.24 -12.45 11.39
N ILE A 153 -18.20 -13.16 10.25
CA ILE A 153 -17.19 -12.95 9.22
C ILE A 153 -17.35 -11.56 8.59
N VAL A 154 -16.23 -10.86 8.44
CA VAL A 154 -16.13 -9.62 7.67
C VAL A 154 -14.97 -9.76 6.71
N GLN A 155 -15.20 -9.44 5.44
CA GLN A 155 -14.20 -9.49 4.39
C GLN A 155 -14.18 -8.16 3.63
N ALA A 156 -13.00 -7.71 3.21
CA ALA A 156 -12.79 -6.49 2.45
C ALA A 156 -11.63 -6.68 1.47
#